data_AF-A0A7Z1MIS6-F1
#
_entry.id   AF-A0A7Z1MIS6-F1
#
_cell.length_a   1.000
_cell.length_b   1.000
_cell.length_c   1.000
_cell.angle_alpha   90.00
_cell.angle_beta   90.00
_cell.angle_gamma   90.00
#
_symmetry.space_group_name_H-M   'P 1'
#
loop_
_entity.id
_entity.type
_entity.pdbx_description
1 polymer ?
#
loop_
_entity_poly.entity_id
_entity_poly.type
_entity_poly.pdbx_seq_one_letter_code
_entity_poly.pdbx_strand_id
1 'polypeptide(L)'
;MRTIFEQAVNWKQPTVKEVELVMIKAASKLGCDVINLHKNFGVDARTFRRWKENAIDNPDQISSIKYSAFGLLVAIATCNIVDKDGHRIAIGGDIIFTSGKKSLEPVSNELWRLILNNYVYNAQSFVKPNEKIVKFFYGKDSVTGLFRQDVADLLGYSKDHFGRLIMRMNFGTWASLLLCMGVPINQLFDFNRPK
;
A
#
# COMPACT_ATOMS: atom_id res chain seq x y z
N MET A 1 3.41 10.05 22.35
CA MET A 1 2.97 9.87 20.95
C MET A 1 3.19 8.40 20.62
N ARG A 2 2.21 7.51 20.88
CA ARG A 2 2.26 6.13 20.38
C ARG A 2 2.49 6.23 18.88
N THR A 3 3.55 5.63 18.39
CA THR A 3 4.01 5.95 17.05
C THR A 3 2.96 5.48 16.05
N ILE A 4 2.70 6.29 15.01
CA ILE A 4 1.83 5.94 13.87
C ILE A 4 2.18 4.54 13.31
N PHE A 5 3.42 4.09 13.55
CA PHE A 5 3.94 2.74 13.31
C PHE A 5 3.22 1.64 14.12
N GLU A 6 3.02 1.79 15.44
CA GLU A 6 2.31 0.79 16.28
C GLU A 6 0.84 0.62 15.87
N GLN A 7 0.20 1.69 15.39
CA GLN A 7 -1.19 1.68 14.93
C GLN A 7 -1.36 0.96 13.58
N ALA A 8 -0.36 1.06 12.69
CA ALA A 8 -0.37 0.38 11.41
C ALA A 8 -0.11 -1.13 11.57
N VAL A 9 0.76 -1.50 12.52
CA VAL A 9 1.02 -2.89 12.91
C VAL A 9 -0.24 -3.51 13.50
N ASN A 10 -0.83 -2.97 14.57
CA ASN A 10 -2.03 -3.57 15.20
C ASN A 10 -3.38 -3.16 14.57
N TRP A 11 -3.38 -2.72 13.31
CA TRP A 11 -4.46 -2.01 12.62
C TRP A 11 -5.53 -1.42 13.55
N LYS A 12 -5.27 -0.20 14.02
CA LYS A 12 -6.30 0.67 14.57
C LYS A 12 -6.67 1.69 13.52
N GLN A 13 -7.96 1.77 13.16
CA GLN A 13 -8.44 2.73 12.18
C GLN A 13 -8.07 4.16 12.63
N PRO A 14 -7.38 4.95 11.77
CA PRO A 14 -6.84 6.26 12.17
C PRO A 14 -7.93 7.32 12.23
N THR A 15 -7.65 8.41 12.94
CA THR A 15 -8.51 9.61 12.91
C THR A 15 -8.28 10.42 11.63
N VAL A 16 -9.23 11.29 11.29
CA VAL A 16 -9.13 12.20 10.14
C VAL A 16 -7.90 13.13 10.25
N LYS A 17 -7.52 13.53 11.47
CA LYS A 17 -6.31 14.32 11.73
C LYS A 17 -5.03 13.51 11.53
N GLU A 18 -4.98 12.27 12.02
CA GLU A 18 -3.84 11.38 11.78
C GLU A 18 -3.63 11.16 10.28
N VAL A 19 -4.71 10.93 9.53
CA VAL A 19 -4.65 10.79 8.07
C VAL A 19 -4.14 12.06 7.39
N GLU A 20 -4.62 13.23 7.79
CA GLU A 20 -4.16 14.50 7.22
C GLU A 20 -2.65 14.70 7.42
N LEU A 21 -2.12 14.42 8.61
CA LEU A 21 -0.69 14.53 8.91
C LEU A 21 0.15 13.61 8.03
N VAL A 22 -0.30 12.36 7.83
CA VAL A 22 0.40 11.41 6.96
C VAL A 22 0.33 11.87 5.49
N MET A 23 -0.81 12.38 5.03
CA MET A 23 -0.95 12.93 3.68
C MET A 23 -0.01 14.11 3.42
N ILE A 24 0.10 15.06 4.35
CA ILE A 24 1.03 16.20 4.23
C ILE A 24 2.47 15.70 4.09
N LYS A 25 2.86 14.73 4.92
CA LYS A 25 4.21 14.16 4.88
C LYS A 25 4.47 13.39 3.59
N ALA A 26 3.51 12.61 3.12
CA ALA A 26 3.60 11.89 1.85
C ALA A 26 3.70 12.84 0.65
N ALA A 27 2.91 13.93 0.65
CA ALA A 27 2.93 14.96 -0.39
C ALA A 27 4.29 15.64 -0.47
N SER A 28 4.84 16.02 0.68
CA SER A 28 6.19 16.58 0.80
C SER A 28 7.26 15.61 0.26
N LYS A 29 7.16 14.30 0.55
CA LYS A 29 8.09 13.28 0.05
C LYS A 29 8.04 13.10 -1.47
N LEU A 30 6.86 13.25 -2.06
CA LEU A 30 6.67 13.13 -3.50
C LEU A 30 6.80 14.48 -4.24
N GLY A 31 7.08 15.57 -3.55
CA GLY A 31 7.21 16.91 -4.16
C GLY A 31 5.93 17.38 -4.86
N CYS A 32 4.75 17.01 -4.35
CA CYS A 32 3.47 17.40 -4.94
C CYS A 32 2.50 17.96 -3.89
N ASP A 33 1.43 18.60 -4.35
CA ASP A 33 0.36 19.05 -3.46
C ASP A 33 -0.42 17.86 -2.86
N VAL A 34 -0.90 18.01 -1.62
CA VAL A 34 -1.73 16.99 -0.95
C VAL A 34 -2.93 16.61 -1.82
N ILE A 35 -3.57 17.57 -2.48
CA ILE A 35 -4.72 17.26 -3.34
C ILE A 35 -4.33 16.41 -4.53
N ASN A 36 -3.10 16.50 -5.05
CA ASN A 36 -2.62 15.74 -6.19
C ASN A 36 -2.19 14.31 -5.83
N LEU A 37 -2.01 13.99 -4.54
CA LEU A 37 -1.68 12.64 -4.09
C LEU A 37 -2.68 11.59 -4.57
N HIS A 38 -3.98 11.88 -4.64
CA HIS A 38 -5.02 10.92 -5.06
C HIS A 38 -4.69 10.17 -6.36
N LYS A 39 -4.01 10.83 -7.30
CA LYS A 39 -3.56 10.25 -8.57
C LYS A 39 -2.65 9.05 -8.34
N ASN A 40 -1.78 9.13 -7.32
CA ASN A 40 -0.87 8.06 -6.90
C ASN A 40 -1.57 6.88 -6.21
N PHE A 41 -2.84 7.02 -5.86
CA PHE A 41 -3.65 5.94 -5.25
C PHE A 41 -4.64 5.36 -6.27
N GLY A 42 -4.78 5.98 -7.45
CA GLY A 42 -5.80 5.59 -8.43
C GLY A 42 -7.22 5.71 -7.88
N VAL A 43 -7.45 6.66 -6.98
CA VAL A 43 -8.77 7.00 -6.43
C VAL A 43 -9.15 8.41 -6.88
N ASP A 44 -10.45 8.71 -6.96
CA ASP A 44 -10.90 10.05 -7.29
C ASP A 44 -10.60 11.05 -6.16
N ALA A 45 -10.51 12.34 -6.52
CA ALA A 45 -10.19 13.41 -5.58
C ALA A 45 -11.21 13.55 -4.44
N ARG A 46 -12.48 13.22 -4.67
CA ARG A 46 -13.54 13.30 -3.65
C ARG A 46 -13.37 12.21 -2.60
N THR A 47 -13.11 10.97 -3.02
CA THR A 47 -12.80 9.85 -2.14
C THR A 47 -11.57 10.15 -1.28
N PHE A 48 -10.51 10.69 -1.89
CA PHE A 48 -9.30 11.08 -1.18
C PHE A 48 -9.56 12.19 -0.15
N ARG A 49 -10.33 13.23 -0.51
CA ARG A 49 -10.69 14.33 0.40
C ARG A 49 -11.47 13.83 1.61
N ARG A 50 -12.40 12.90 1.41
CA ARG A 50 -13.25 12.32 2.47
C ARG A 50 -12.45 11.63 3.58
N TRP A 51 -11.25 11.13 3.29
CA TRP A 51 -10.41 10.48 4.30
C TRP A 51 -9.92 11.45 5.38
N LYS A 52 -9.90 12.75 5.12
CA LYS A 52 -9.52 13.81 6.07
C LYS A 52 -10.61 14.86 6.30
N GLU A 53 -11.85 14.55 5.92
CA GLU A 53 -12.96 15.50 6.04
C GLU A 53 -13.18 15.85 7.52
N ASN A 54 -13.39 17.14 7.79
CA ASN A 54 -13.54 17.70 9.13
C ASN A 54 -12.31 17.53 10.04
N ALA A 55 -11.08 17.37 9.51
CA ALA A 55 -9.89 17.27 10.36
C ALA A 55 -9.64 18.51 11.26
N ILE A 56 -10.21 19.67 10.90
CA ILE A 56 -10.19 20.89 11.73
C ILE A 56 -11.31 20.86 12.77
N ASP A 57 -12.54 20.61 12.34
CA ASP A 57 -13.73 20.73 13.18
C ASP A 57 -13.93 19.52 14.12
N ASN A 58 -13.55 18.32 13.66
CA ASN A 58 -13.70 17.04 14.37
C ASN A 58 -12.43 16.17 14.22
N PRO A 59 -11.28 16.62 14.76
CA PRO A 59 -9.96 16.00 14.52
C PRO A 59 -9.88 14.53 14.94
N ASP A 60 -10.63 14.13 15.96
CA ASP A 60 -10.60 12.78 16.54
C ASP A 60 -11.62 11.82 15.88
N GLN A 61 -12.40 12.30 14.91
CA GLN A 61 -13.32 11.47 14.14
C GLN A 61 -12.55 10.37 13.40
N ILE A 62 -13.04 9.13 13.44
CA ILE A 62 -12.45 8.01 12.72
C ILE A 62 -12.57 8.22 11.21
N SER A 63 -11.46 8.11 10.49
CA SER A 63 -11.39 8.25 9.04
C SER A 63 -12.00 7.05 8.33
N SER A 64 -12.65 7.27 7.19
CA SER A 64 -13.16 6.19 6.34
C SER A 64 -12.07 5.49 5.51
N ILE A 65 -10.80 5.88 5.65
CA ILE A 65 -9.69 5.29 4.89
C ILE A 65 -9.56 3.78 5.18
N LYS A 66 -9.26 3.00 4.15
CA LYS A 66 -9.00 1.56 4.28
C LYS A 66 -7.54 1.30 4.62
N TYR A 67 -7.29 0.15 5.25
CA TYR A 67 -5.95 -0.26 5.68
C TYR A 67 -4.91 -0.17 4.56
N SER A 68 -5.17 -0.80 3.42
CA SER A 68 -4.28 -0.80 2.26
C SER A 68 -3.89 0.62 1.80
N ALA A 69 -4.86 1.54 1.75
CA ALA A 69 -4.61 2.93 1.38
C ALA A 69 -3.83 3.70 2.46
N PHE A 70 -4.13 3.46 3.74
CA PHE A 70 -3.41 4.09 4.84
C PHE A 70 -1.97 3.55 4.97
N GLY A 71 -1.77 2.24 4.86
CA GLY A 71 -0.46 1.60 4.84
C GLY A 71 0.41 2.13 3.70
N LEU A 72 -0.17 2.34 2.51
CA LEU A 72 0.51 2.94 1.39
C LEU A 72 0.90 4.41 1.64
N LEU A 73 -0.01 5.21 2.23
CA LEU A 73 0.28 6.59 2.66
C LEU A 73 1.43 6.64 3.67
N VAL A 74 1.40 5.77 4.69
CA VAL A 74 2.46 5.68 5.71
C VAL A 74 3.77 5.31 5.06
N ALA A 75 3.79 4.28 4.21
CA ALA A 75 4.99 3.83 3.50
C ALA A 75 5.63 4.95 2.66
N ILE A 76 4.84 5.76 1.97
CA ILE A 76 5.34 6.95 1.26
C ILE A 76 5.87 7.98 2.25
N ALA A 77 5.09 8.33 3.29
CA ALA A 77 5.46 9.34 4.27
C ALA A 77 6.75 8.99 5.05
N THR A 78 7.08 7.71 5.13
CA THR A 78 8.24 7.18 5.88
C THR A 78 9.34 6.67 4.96
N CYS A 79 9.21 6.81 3.64
CA CYS A 79 10.28 6.45 2.73
C CYS A 79 11.50 7.32 3.07
N ASN A 80 12.67 6.69 3.18
CA ASN A 80 13.94 7.23 3.72
C ASN A 80 14.13 7.20 5.25
N ILE A 81 13.37 6.43 6.03
CA ILE A 81 13.84 6.07 7.36
C ILE A 81 14.97 5.06 7.20
N VAL A 82 16.13 5.46 7.68
CA VAL A 82 17.32 4.64 7.81
C VAL A 82 17.36 4.20 9.27
N ASP A 83 17.58 2.91 9.55
CA ASP A 83 17.76 2.48 10.94
C ASP A 83 19.04 3.09 11.54
N LYS A 84 19.26 2.87 12.84
CA LYS A 84 20.46 3.32 13.57
C LYS A 84 21.78 2.80 12.99
N ASP A 85 21.72 1.80 12.12
CA ASP A 85 22.85 1.08 11.54
C ASP A 85 23.05 1.42 10.04
N GLY A 86 22.26 2.34 9.47
CA GLY A 86 22.42 2.79 8.09
C GLY A 86 21.59 2.03 7.05
N HIS A 87 20.73 1.09 7.44
CA HIS A 87 19.90 0.33 6.51
C HIS A 87 18.63 1.09 6.12
N ARG A 88 18.33 1.12 4.81
CA ARG A 88 17.04 1.63 4.31
C ARG A 88 15.93 0.70 4.81
N ILE A 89 15.06 1.19 5.67
CA ILE A 89 13.89 0.43 6.10
C ILE A 89 12.87 0.44 4.95
N ALA A 90 12.90 -0.60 4.12
CA ALA A 90 11.83 -0.86 3.17
C ALA A 90 10.63 -1.37 3.95
N ILE A 91 9.71 -0.48 4.29
CA ILE A 91 8.48 -0.82 5.02
C ILE A 91 7.43 -1.46 4.08
N GLY A 92 7.87 -2.46 3.32
CA GLY A 92 6.98 -3.33 2.53
C GLY A 92 6.53 -4.55 3.33
N GLY A 93 7.41 -5.08 4.18
CA GLY A 93 7.08 -6.23 5.02
C GLY A 93 6.51 -5.84 6.38
N ASP A 94 7.24 -5.05 7.17
CA ASP A 94 7.03 -5.01 8.62
C ASP A 94 5.74 -4.28 9.09
N ILE A 95 5.12 -3.43 8.27
CA ILE A 95 3.83 -2.80 8.61
C ILE A 95 2.65 -3.77 8.42
N ILE A 96 2.78 -4.81 7.59
CA ILE A 96 1.64 -5.60 7.10
C ILE A 96 1.55 -7.01 7.70
N PHE A 97 2.59 -7.49 8.39
CA PHE A 97 2.59 -8.81 9.02
C PHE A 97 2.08 -8.78 10.47
N THR A 98 0.77 -8.56 10.67
CA THR A 98 0.10 -8.82 11.96
C THR A 98 -0.90 -9.97 11.95
N SER A 99 -0.57 -11.03 11.20
CA SER A 99 -1.20 -12.35 11.42
C SER A 99 -0.22 -13.41 11.94
N GLY A 100 1.00 -13.05 12.38
CA GLY A 100 2.00 -14.02 12.84
C GLY A 100 2.49 -14.98 11.75
N LYS A 101 2.22 -14.69 10.47
CA LYS A 101 2.77 -15.44 9.33
C LYS A 101 3.97 -14.67 8.79
N LYS A 102 5.10 -15.37 8.67
CA LYS A 102 6.43 -14.87 8.26
C LYS A 102 6.35 -13.86 7.11
N SER A 103 7.29 -12.91 7.14
CA SER A 103 7.76 -12.20 5.94
C SER A 103 7.80 -13.17 4.77
N LEU A 104 7.01 -12.88 3.73
CA LEU A 104 7.15 -13.56 2.47
C LEU A 104 8.47 -13.06 1.89
N GLU A 105 9.58 -13.71 2.26
CA GLU A 105 10.78 -13.58 1.48
C GLU A 105 10.38 -13.90 0.03
N PRO A 106 10.63 -12.99 -0.92
CA PRO A 106 10.27 -13.25 -2.29
C PRO A 106 10.96 -14.55 -2.69
N VAL A 107 10.18 -15.60 -2.92
CA VAL A 107 10.69 -16.89 -3.34
C VAL A 107 11.55 -16.58 -4.55
N SER A 108 12.86 -16.82 -4.42
CA SER A 108 13.89 -16.50 -5.39
C SER A 108 13.66 -17.33 -6.65
N ASN A 109 12.70 -16.91 -7.46
CA ASN A 109 12.32 -17.57 -8.68
C ASN A 109 12.16 -16.53 -9.77
N GLU A 110 12.46 -16.94 -10.98
CA GLU A 110 12.42 -16.19 -12.23
C GLU A 110 11.10 -15.41 -12.42
N LEU A 111 10.00 -15.92 -11.85
CA LEU A 111 8.70 -15.25 -11.79
C LEU A 111 8.68 -13.95 -10.97
N TRP A 112 9.41 -13.88 -9.85
CA TRP A 112 9.50 -12.64 -9.08
C TRP A 112 10.22 -11.56 -9.88
N ARG A 113 11.26 -11.94 -10.62
CA ARG A 113 11.94 -11.05 -11.58
C ARG A 113 10.99 -10.62 -12.70
N LEU A 114 10.16 -11.53 -13.22
CA LEU A 114 9.13 -11.19 -14.21
C LEU A 114 8.16 -10.11 -13.69
N ILE A 115 7.69 -10.24 -12.43
CA ILE A 115 6.80 -9.25 -11.81
C ILE A 115 7.51 -7.91 -11.64
N LEU A 116 8.73 -7.90 -11.08
CA LEU A 116 9.51 -6.68 -10.87
C LEU A 116 9.83 -5.92 -12.16
N ASN A 117 10.07 -6.66 -13.25
CA ASN A 117 10.47 -6.10 -14.53
C ASN A 117 9.27 -5.66 -15.39
N ASN A 118 8.12 -6.32 -15.29
CA ASN A 118 7.01 -6.08 -16.23
C ASN A 118 5.75 -5.48 -15.59
N TYR A 119 5.62 -5.55 -14.26
CA TYR A 119 4.38 -5.19 -13.56
C TYR A 119 4.57 -4.22 -12.40
N VAL A 120 5.78 -3.66 -12.23
CA VAL A 120 6.01 -2.52 -11.34
C VAL A 120 5.86 -1.24 -12.15
N TYR A 121 4.69 -0.62 -12.01
CA TYR A 121 4.32 0.62 -12.69
C TYR A 121 4.42 1.82 -11.74
N ASN A 122 4.42 3.03 -12.29
CA ASN A 122 3.99 4.21 -11.56
C ASN A 122 2.50 4.46 -11.84
N ALA A 123 1.88 5.36 -11.07
CA ALA A 123 0.43 5.60 -11.18
C ALA A 123 -0.04 6.06 -12.57
N GLN A 124 0.79 6.81 -13.30
CA GLN A 124 0.47 7.32 -14.64
C GLN A 124 0.63 6.25 -15.72
N SER A 125 1.53 5.30 -15.45
CA SER A 125 1.97 4.26 -16.38
C SER A 125 1.24 2.94 -16.15
N PHE A 126 0.42 2.85 -15.09
CA PHE A 126 -0.26 1.64 -14.63
C PHE A 126 -1.11 1.00 -15.72
N VAL A 127 -0.78 -0.25 -16.01
CA VAL A 127 -1.62 -1.15 -16.79
C VAL A 127 -2.06 -2.27 -15.86
N LYS A 128 -3.38 -2.47 -15.75
CA LYS A 128 -3.94 -3.50 -14.89
C LYS A 128 -3.38 -4.89 -15.28
N PRO A 129 -2.76 -5.64 -14.35
CA PRO A 129 -2.37 -7.01 -14.62
C PRO A 129 -3.59 -7.89 -14.89
N ASN A 130 -3.43 -8.87 -15.78
CA ASN A 130 -4.50 -9.84 -16.03
C ASN A 130 -4.74 -10.74 -14.80
N GLU A 131 -5.87 -11.44 -14.78
CA GLU A 131 -6.27 -12.26 -13.63
C GLU A 131 -5.27 -13.38 -13.31
N LYS A 132 -4.59 -13.95 -14.32
CA LYS A 132 -3.56 -14.97 -14.11
C LYS A 132 -2.39 -14.41 -13.29
N ILE A 133 -1.94 -13.19 -13.61
CA ILE A 133 -0.87 -12.52 -12.87
C ILE A 133 -1.29 -12.25 -11.42
N VAL A 134 -2.52 -11.77 -11.21
CA VAL A 134 -3.04 -11.48 -9.87
C VAL A 134 -3.21 -12.76 -9.04
N LYS A 135 -3.63 -13.86 -9.66
CA LYS A 135 -3.73 -15.19 -9.03
C LYS A 135 -2.37 -15.78 -8.65
N PHE A 136 -1.25 -15.29 -9.18
CA PHE A 136 0.06 -15.74 -8.68
C PHE A 136 0.32 -15.33 -7.23
N PHE A 137 -0.41 -14.35 -6.70
CA PHE A 137 -0.26 -13.92 -5.31
C PHE A 137 -1.15 -14.67 -4.33
N TYR A 138 -2.10 -15.50 -4.79
CA TYR A 138 -2.94 -16.29 -3.90
C TYR A 138 -3.45 -17.60 -4.53
N GLY A 139 -3.58 -18.64 -3.73
CA GLY A 139 -3.96 -19.98 -4.15
C GLY A 139 -2.88 -21.00 -3.86
N LYS A 140 -3.20 -22.28 -4.11
CA LYS A 140 -2.35 -23.42 -3.76
C LYS A 140 -0.96 -23.35 -4.39
N ASP A 141 -0.87 -22.85 -5.62
CA ASP A 141 0.37 -22.77 -6.41
C ASP A 141 0.89 -21.32 -6.53
N SER A 142 0.46 -20.45 -5.60
CA SER A 142 0.88 -19.04 -5.58
C SER A 142 2.28 -18.87 -5.02
N VAL A 143 2.96 -17.77 -5.39
CA VAL A 143 4.30 -17.42 -4.88
C VAL A 143 4.30 -17.13 -3.37
N THR A 144 3.11 -16.88 -2.81
CA THR A 144 2.91 -16.52 -1.40
C THR A 144 2.47 -17.72 -0.56
N GLY A 145 1.93 -18.77 -1.21
CA GLY A 145 1.23 -19.86 -0.53
C GLY A 145 -0.03 -19.43 0.23
N LEU A 146 -0.50 -18.19 0.09
CA LEU A 146 -1.66 -17.65 0.80
C LEU A 146 -2.95 -17.94 0.07
N PHE A 147 -4.07 -18.14 0.78
CA PHE A 147 -5.37 -18.18 0.12
C PHE A 147 -5.88 -16.77 -0.17
N ARG A 148 -6.87 -16.67 -1.06
CA ARG A 148 -7.49 -15.39 -1.42
C ARG A 148 -8.07 -14.64 -0.20
N GLN A 149 -8.54 -15.38 0.80
CA GLN A 149 -9.03 -14.80 2.05
C GLN A 149 -7.89 -14.13 2.82
N ASP A 150 -6.75 -14.82 2.99
CA ASP A 150 -5.58 -14.27 3.67
C ASP A 150 -5.12 -12.96 2.99
N VAL A 151 -5.05 -12.93 1.65
CA VAL A 151 -4.67 -11.71 0.93
C VAL A 151 -5.72 -10.60 1.03
N ALA A 152 -7.00 -10.94 1.07
CA ALA A 152 -8.06 -9.96 1.27
C ALA A 152 -7.96 -9.33 2.67
N ASP A 153 -7.73 -10.15 3.69
CA ASP A 153 -7.56 -9.71 5.08
C ASP A 153 -6.33 -8.83 5.23
N LEU A 154 -5.20 -9.20 4.61
CA LEU A 154 -3.98 -8.38 4.56
C LEU A 154 -4.22 -6.98 3.96
N LEU A 155 -5.16 -6.84 3.04
CA LEU A 155 -5.47 -5.57 2.40
C LEU A 155 -6.63 -4.81 3.07
N GLY A 156 -7.25 -5.40 4.11
CA GLY A 156 -8.39 -4.84 4.84
C GLY A 156 -9.72 -4.93 4.07
N TYR A 157 -9.90 -5.98 3.28
CA TYR A 157 -11.11 -6.23 2.49
C TYR A 157 -11.75 -7.56 2.84
N SER A 158 -13.07 -7.67 2.68
CA SER A 158 -13.71 -8.99 2.64
C SER A 158 -13.34 -9.73 1.36
N LYS A 159 -13.33 -11.08 1.38
CA LYS A 159 -13.01 -11.91 0.22
C LYS A 159 -13.84 -11.61 -1.03
N ASP A 160 -15.13 -11.29 -0.85
CA ASP A 160 -16.02 -10.94 -1.96
C ASP A 160 -15.69 -9.57 -2.53
N HIS A 161 -15.42 -8.59 -1.66
CA HIS A 161 -14.99 -7.26 -2.10
C HIS A 161 -13.64 -7.35 -2.81
N PHE A 162 -12.68 -8.08 -2.26
CA PHE A 162 -11.39 -8.30 -2.90
C PHE A 162 -11.53 -8.94 -4.29
N GLY A 163 -12.47 -9.87 -4.47
CA GLY A 163 -12.81 -10.41 -5.79
C GLY A 163 -13.24 -9.37 -6.81
N ARG A 164 -14.15 -8.50 -6.40
CA ARG A 164 -14.61 -7.39 -7.23
C ARG A 164 -13.47 -6.40 -7.52
N LEU A 165 -12.61 -6.15 -6.54
CA LEU A 165 -11.43 -5.30 -6.70
C LEU A 165 -10.44 -5.90 -7.70
N ILE A 166 -10.20 -7.21 -7.70
CA ILE A 166 -9.34 -7.85 -8.71
C ILE A 166 -9.86 -7.58 -10.14
N MET A 167 -11.18 -7.58 -10.33
CA MET A 167 -11.78 -7.26 -11.63
C MET A 167 -11.63 -5.78 -12.01
N ARG A 168 -11.51 -4.86 -11.05
CA ARG A 168 -11.44 -3.40 -11.27
C ARG A 168 -10.19 -2.78 -10.62
N MET A 169 -9.09 -3.52 -10.61
CA MET A 169 -7.93 -3.17 -9.80
C MET A 169 -7.31 -1.86 -10.27
N ASN A 170 -7.21 -0.90 -9.36
CA ASN A 170 -6.50 0.36 -9.60
C ASN A 170 -5.04 0.25 -9.14
N PHE A 171 -4.25 1.28 -9.48
CA PHE A 171 -2.84 1.32 -9.11
C PHE A 171 -2.63 1.21 -7.60
N GLY A 172 -3.40 1.90 -6.77
CA GLY A 172 -3.24 1.83 -5.31
C GLY A 172 -3.43 0.42 -4.76
N THR A 173 -4.45 -0.30 -5.22
CA THR A 173 -4.69 -1.70 -4.80
C THR A 173 -3.53 -2.60 -5.24
N TRP A 174 -3.03 -2.39 -6.46
CA TRP A 174 -1.88 -3.14 -6.97
C TRP A 174 -0.58 -2.82 -6.22
N ALA A 175 -0.31 -1.55 -5.96
CA ALA A 175 0.85 -1.09 -5.20
C ALA A 175 0.80 -1.60 -3.76
N SER A 176 -0.37 -1.60 -3.11
CA SER A 176 -0.55 -2.20 -1.80
C SER A 176 -0.26 -3.70 -1.84
N LEU A 177 -0.77 -4.43 -2.85
CA LEU A 177 -0.47 -5.85 -3.01
C LEU A 177 1.03 -6.10 -3.17
N LEU A 178 1.71 -5.37 -4.06
CA LEU A 178 3.16 -5.51 -4.26
C LEU A 178 3.96 -5.13 -3.01
N LEU A 179 3.51 -4.11 -2.28
CA LEU A 179 4.13 -3.70 -1.02
C LEU A 179 4.05 -4.84 0.01
N CYS A 180 2.86 -5.46 0.19
CA CYS A 180 2.69 -6.64 1.06
C CYS A 180 3.60 -7.83 0.69
N MET A 181 4.08 -7.86 -0.55
CA MET A 181 4.92 -8.92 -1.09
C MET A 181 6.40 -8.55 -1.06
N GLY A 182 6.75 -7.47 -0.37
CA GLY A 182 8.14 -7.04 -0.17
C GLY A 182 8.72 -6.24 -1.34
N VAL A 183 7.91 -5.79 -2.30
CA VAL A 183 8.41 -4.85 -3.32
C VAL A 183 8.79 -3.53 -2.63
N PRO A 184 10.03 -3.05 -2.79
CA PRO A 184 10.47 -1.82 -2.13
C PRO A 184 9.63 -0.61 -2.57
N ILE A 185 9.24 0.24 -1.60
CA ILE A 185 8.39 1.43 -1.84
C ILE A 185 9.00 2.38 -2.89
N ASN A 186 10.33 2.50 -2.91
CA ASN A 186 11.04 3.32 -3.88
C ASN A 186 10.95 2.78 -5.31
N GLN A 187 10.67 1.48 -5.51
CA GLN A 187 10.43 0.92 -6.84
C GLN A 187 8.99 1.15 -7.32
N LEU A 188 8.02 1.24 -6.40
CA LEU A 188 6.60 1.48 -6.71
C LEU A 188 6.30 2.95 -7.03
N PHE A 189 7.06 3.87 -6.44
CA PHE A 189 6.87 5.32 -6.61
C PHE A 189 8.08 6.02 -7.26
N ASP A 190 8.88 5.27 -8.02
CA ASP A 190 9.95 5.88 -8.83
C ASP A 190 9.35 6.62 -10.04
N PHE A 191 9.25 7.94 -9.95
CA PHE A 191 8.78 8.77 -11.06
C PHE A 191 9.78 8.85 -12.22
N ASN A 192 11.04 8.50 -11.99
CA ASN A 192 12.06 8.49 -13.03
C ASN A 192 12.16 7.15 -13.76
N ARG A 193 11.40 6.13 -13.32
CA ARG A 193 11.36 4.84 -14.00
C ARG A 193 10.63 5.00 -15.35
N PRO A 194 11.34 4.89 -16.50
CA PRO A 194 10.67 4.82 -17.78
C PRO A 194 9.85 3.53 -17.85
N LYS A 195 8.75 3.54 -18.60
CA LYS A 195 8.13 2.27 -19.02
C LYS A 195 9.11 1.45 -19.83
#